data_AF-A0A537PWR3-F1
#
_entry.id   AF-A0A537PWR3-F1
#
_cell.length_a   1.000
_cell.length_b   1.000
_cell.length_c   1.000
_cell.angle_alpha   90.00
_cell.angle_beta   90.00
_cell.angle_gamma   90.00
#
_symmetry.space_group_name_H-M   'P 1'
#
loop_
_entity.id
_entity.type
_entity.pdbx_description
1 polymer ?
#
loop_
_entity_poly.entity_id
_entity_poly.type
_entity_poly.pdbx_seq_one_letter_code
_entity_poly.pdbx_strand_id
1 'polypeptide(L)' 'MFDRVGEVMSLVLGALAVGYLVYEIERRRRKLHELWDVLDDDDAVITAALQDMVERGELQPFAGATLA' A
#
# COMPACT_ATOMS: atom_id res chain seq x y z
N MET A 1 -41.24 -8.90 22.12
CA MET A 1 -39.88 -8.92 22.73
C MET A 1 -38.85 -9.52 21.76
N PHE A 2 -39.17 -10.63 21.09
CA PHE A 2 -38.31 -11.26 20.08
C PHE A 2 -37.96 -10.37 18.88
N ASP A 3 -38.86 -9.50 18.42
CA ASP A 3 -38.61 -8.64 17.25
C ASP A 3 -37.46 -7.65 17.48
N ARG A 4 -37.40 -7.05 18.67
CA ARG A 4 -36.32 -6.12 19.04
C ARG A 4 -34.97 -6.82 19.18
N VAL A 5 -34.96 -8.08 19.61
CA VAL A 5 -33.74 -8.89 19.66
C VAL A 5 -33.25 -9.20 18.25
N GLY A 6 -34.15 -9.56 17.33
CA GLY A 6 -33.80 -9.78 15.92
C GLY A 6 -33.21 -8.54 15.27
N GLU A 7 -33.83 -7.38 15.46
CA GLU A 7 -33.37 -6.11 14.91
C GLU A 7 -31.96 -5.73 15.40
N VAL A 8 -31.72 -5.84 16.72
CA VAL A 8 -30.40 -5.56 17.31
C VAL A 8 -29.35 -6.54 16.80
N MET A 9 -29.69 -7.83 16.71
CA MET A 9 -28.76 -8.85 16.21
C MET A 9 -28.40 -8.63 14.74
N SER A 10 -29.37 -8.29 13.89
CA SER A 10 -29.12 -7.97 12.48
C SER A 10 -28.23 -6.73 12.33
N LEU A 11 -28.44 -5.70 13.15
CA LEU A 11 -27.59 -4.50 13.15
C LEU A 11 -26.15 -4.83 13.53
N VAL A 12 -25.96 -5.61 14.60
CA VAL A 12 -24.62 -6.01 15.07
C VAL A 12 -23.90 -6.86 14.03
N LEU A 13 -24.59 -7.85 13.45
CA LEU A 13 -24.02 -8.71 12.40
C LEU A 13 -23.67 -7.91 11.15
N GLY A 14 -24.52 -6.96 10.76
CA GLY A 14 -24.24 -6.05 9.65
C GLY A 14 -22.98 -5.22 9.89
N ALA A 15 -22.85 -4.61 11.08
CA ALA A 15 -21.68 -3.83 11.45
C ALA A 15 -20.40 -4.68 11.47
N LEU A 16 -20.46 -5.90 12.03
CA LEU A 16 -19.33 -6.83 12.03
C LEU A 16 -18.94 -7.26 10.61
N ALA A 17 -19.90 -7.53 9.74
CA ALA A 17 -19.63 -7.90 8.36
C ALA A 17 -18.91 -6.77 7.60
N VAL A 18 -19.37 -5.52 7.74
CA VAL A 18 -18.71 -4.36 7.12
C VAL A 18 -17.31 -4.16 7.71
N GLY A 19 -17.17 -4.23 9.04
CA GLY A 19 -15.87 -4.10 9.71
C GLY A 19 -14.86 -5.15 9.24
N TYR A 20 -15.30 -6.40 9.07
CA TYR A 20 -14.47 -7.47 8.55
C TYR A 20 -14.01 -7.21 7.10
N LEU A 21 -14.90 -6.71 6.24
CA LEU A 21 -14.54 -6.37 4.85
C LEU A 21 -13.48 -5.26 4.79
N VAL A 22 -13.63 -4.21 5.59
CA VAL A 22 -12.64 -3.12 5.68
C VAL A 22 -11.29 -3.68 6.12
N TYR A 23 -11.27 -4.48 7.19
CA TYR A 23 -10.06 -5.12 7.70
C TYR A 23 -9.35 -5.96 6.63
N GLU A 24 -10.10 -6.78 5.88
CA GLU A 24 -9.53 -7.67 4.87
C GLU A 24 -9.00 -6.89 3.64
N ILE A 25 -9.67 -5.80 3.25
CA ILE A 25 -9.18 -4.90 2.19
C ILE A 25 -7.84 -4.29 2.59
N GLU A 26 -7.73 -3.75 3.80
CA GLU A 26 -6.48 -3.19 4.29
C GLU A 26 -5.37 -4.23 4.39
N ARG A 27 -5.69 -5.42 4.88
CA ARG A 27 -4.74 -6.53 4.96
C ARG A 27 -4.20 -6.90 3.58
N ARG A 28 -5.07 -6.99 2.57
CA ARG A 28 -4.66 -7.27 1.19
C ARG A 28 -3.85 -6.14 0.60
N ARG A 29 -4.21 -4.88 0.87
CA ARG A 29 -3.46 -3.70 0.44
C ARG A 29 -2.04 -3.71 1.00
N ARG A 30 -1.89 -3.97 2.30
CA ARG A 30 -0.57 -4.11 2.94
C ARG A 30 0.26 -5.22 2.30
N LYS A 31 -0.34 -6.39 2.05
CA LYS A 31 0.34 -7.49 1.38
C LYS A 31 0.73 -7.16 -0.07
N LEU A 32 -0.11 -6.44 -0.80
CA LEU A 32 0.22 -5.99 -2.15
C LEU A 32 1.36 -4.97 -2.13
N HIS A 33 1.37 -4.05 -1.17
CA HIS A 33 2.49 -3.14 -0.98
C HIS A 33 3.77 -3.93 -0.69
N GLU A 34 3.77 -4.81 0.31
CA GLU A 34 4.94 -5.65 0.65
C GLU A 34 5.45 -6.51 -0.54
N LEU A 35 4.55 -6.99 -1.40
CA LEU A 35 4.93 -7.82 -2.57
C LEU A 35 5.43 -6.99 -3.77
N TRP A 36 4.94 -5.77 -3.93
CA TRP A 36 5.16 -4.96 -5.14
C TRP A 36 5.94 -3.68 -4.90
N ASP A 37 6.26 -3.37 -3.65
CA ASP A 37 7.12 -2.24 -3.31
C ASP A 37 8.57 -2.63 -3.58
N VAL A 38 8.97 -2.36 -4.82
CA VAL A 38 10.35 -2.57 -5.32
C VAL A 38 11.26 -1.40 -4.90
N LEU A 39 10.67 -0.31 -4.38
CA LEU A 39 11.37 0.85 -3.86
C LEU A 39 10.80 1.17 -2.47
N ASP A 40 11.33 0.50 -1.44
CA ASP A 40 10.98 0.78 -0.06
C ASP A 40 11.36 2.23 0.31
N ASP A 41 10.93 2.75 1.47
CA ASP A 41 11.20 4.14 1.90
C ASP A 41 12.71 4.49 1.80
N ASP A 42 13.58 3.53 2.09
CA ASP A 42 15.04 3.69 1.96
C ASP A 42 15.50 3.84 0.50
N ASP A 43 14.91 3.11 -0.43
CA ASP A 43 15.22 3.22 -1.87
C ASP A 43 14.70 4.53 -2.44
N ALA A 44 13.58 5.05 -1.92
CA ALA A 44 13.08 6.38 -2.29
C ALA A 44 14.06 7.49 -1.90
N VAL A 45 14.68 7.39 -0.72
CA VAL A 45 15.73 8.32 -0.27
C VAL A 45 16.97 8.24 -1.16
N ILE A 46 17.43 7.03 -1.47
CA ILE A 46 18.58 6.82 -2.35
C ILE A 46 18.29 7.36 -3.76
N THR A 47 17.12 7.07 -4.31
CA THR A 47 16.70 7.56 -5.63
C THR A 47 16.66 9.09 -5.67
N ALA A 48 16.10 9.73 -4.64
CA ALA A 48 16.08 11.19 -4.55
C ALA A 48 17.49 11.80 -4.50
N ALA A 49 18.41 11.21 -3.73
CA ALA A 49 19.79 11.66 -3.64
C ALA A 49 20.53 11.48 -4.98
N LEU A 50 20.34 10.35 -5.66
CA LEU A 50 20.93 10.11 -6.98
C LEU A 50 20.41 11.10 -8.02
N GLN A 51 19.13 11.43 -7.98
CA GLN A 51 18.53 12.40 -8.90
C GLN A 51 19.08 13.81 -8.67
N ASP A 52 19.21 14.25 -7.42
CA ASP A 52 19.82 15.53 -7.07
C ASP A 52 21.29 15.63 -7.56
N MET A 53 22.05 14.53 -7.47
CA MET A 53 23.41 14.48 -8.03
C MET A 53 23.43 14.60 -9.56
N VAL A 54 22.44 14.04 -10.27
CA VAL A 54 22.31 14.21 -11.73
C VAL A 54 21.98 15.66 -12.08
N GLU A 55 21.09 16.30 -11.33
CA GLU A 55 20.71 17.71 -11.52
C GLU A 55 21.89 18.67 -11.25
N ARG A 56 22.75 18.32 -10.28
CA ARG A 56 24.02 19.02 -10.03
C ARG A 56 25.12 18.73 -11.06
N GLY A 57 24.90 17.77 -11.97
CA GLY A 57 25.87 17.34 -12.97
C GLY A 57 27.02 16.48 -12.41
N GLU A 58 26.87 15.98 -11.18
CA GLU A 58 27.83 15.08 -10.52
C GLU A 58 27.72 13.65 -11.06
N LEU A 59 26.53 13.27 -11.53
CA LEU A 59 26.24 12.00 -12.18
C LEU A 59 25.65 12.21 -13.57
N GLN A 60 25.93 11.28 -14.48
CA GLN A 60 25.27 11.23 -15.78
C GLN A 60 23.94 10.47 -15.67
N PRO A 61 22.88 10.91 -16.37
CA PRO A 61 21.63 10.16 -16.44
C PRO A 61 21.85 8.75 -16.98
N PHE A 62 21.23 7.76 -16.35
CA PHE A 62 21.30 6.38 -16.85
C PHE A 62 20.57 6.28 -18.19
N ALA A 63 21.31 6.00 -19.27
CA ALA A 63 20.78 5.91 -20.63
C ALA A 63 20.27 4.51 -21.02
N GLY A 64 20.20 3.57 -20.07
CA GLY A 64 19.89 2.18 -20.34
C GLY A 64 21.10 1.42 -20.87
N ALA A 65 21.52 0.37 -20.16
CA ALA A 65 22.34 -0.67 -20.79
C ALA A 65 21.43 -1.41 -21.78
N THR A 66 21.50 -1.08 -23.07
CA THR A 66 21.16 -2.09 -24.08
C THR A 66 22.09 -3.26 -23.82
N LEU A 67 21.53 -4.36 -23.31
CA LEU A 67 22.23 -5.63 -23.22
C LEU A 67 22.72 -5.97 -24.63
N ALA A 68 24.03 -5.82 -24.85
CA ALA A 68 24.72 -6.26 -26.06
C ALA A 68 24.99 -7.77 -25.97
#